data_AF-A0A2M9P8Y3-F1
#
_entry.id   AF-A0A2M9P8Y3-F1
#
_cell.length_a   1.000
_cell.length_b   1.000
_cell.length_c   1.000
_cell.angle_alpha   90.00
_cell.angle_beta   90.00
_cell.angle_gamma   90.00
#
_symmetry.space_group_name_H-M   'P 1'
#
loop_
_entity.id
_entity.type
_entity.pdbx_description
1 polymer ?
#
loop_
_entity_poly.entity_id
_entity_poly.type
_entity_poly.pdbx_seq_one_letter_code
_entity_poly.pdbx_strand_id
1 'polypeptide(L)'
;MRDGQKAALNLANWHHFMDALKLAGYRSEKMISSGTTIIFSYVLYLIGLRDYGVDRVTMRQTIAEFFFMATLTGRYTNSPETRFESDLSLIRDLPDGTAFLARLRALCTTTLTGDFWTITLPSQLATSASRSPSLFAYQAALIKLDANALYSPLKISAMVDPAVKGTKAALEQHHLFPRGYLEETGINDLKQINQIANFAAVEWPANIKIGKKPPADYVPPLDHAMSADERDRLYGWHALP
;
A
#
# COMPACT_ATOMS: atom_id res chain seq x y z
N MET A 1 -7.91 -28.26 18.66
CA MET A 1 -6.68 -28.24 17.83
C MET A 1 -6.92 -28.72 16.40
N ARG A 2 -7.53 -29.90 16.19
CA ARG A 2 -7.79 -30.47 14.85
C ARG A 2 -8.65 -29.57 13.94
N ASP A 3 -9.72 -28.96 14.46
CA ASP A 3 -10.60 -28.12 13.64
C ASP A 3 -9.95 -26.80 13.20
N GLY A 4 -9.10 -26.22 14.06
CA GLY A 4 -8.29 -25.05 13.72
C GLY A 4 -7.30 -25.34 12.59
N GLN A 5 -6.62 -26.48 12.66
CA GLN A 5 -5.72 -26.92 11.60
C GLN A 5 -6.47 -27.16 10.28
N LYS A 6 -7.64 -27.81 10.33
CA LYS A 6 -8.47 -28.03 9.14
C LYS A 6 -8.93 -26.73 8.49
N ALA A 7 -9.32 -25.73 9.30
CA ALA A 7 -9.73 -24.42 8.79
C ALA A 7 -8.56 -23.64 8.18
N ALA A 8 -7.39 -23.68 8.81
CA ALA A 8 -6.19 -22.99 8.35
C ALA A 8 -5.64 -23.56 7.03
N LEU A 9 -5.63 -24.89 6.89
CA LEU A 9 -5.17 -25.59 5.69
C LEU A 9 -6.22 -25.68 4.58
N ASN A 10 -7.40 -25.09 4.77
CA ASN A 10 -8.46 -25.08 3.75
C ASN A 10 -8.11 -24.07 2.64
N LEU A 11 -7.88 -24.56 1.42
CA LEU A 11 -7.49 -23.73 0.27
C LEU A 11 -8.56 -22.70 -0.12
N ALA A 12 -9.85 -22.99 0.06
CA ALA A 12 -10.91 -22.03 -0.23
C ALA A 12 -10.89 -20.85 0.76
N ASN A 13 -10.58 -21.11 2.04
CA ASN A 13 -10.36 -20.05 3.02
C ASN A 13 -9.14 -19.21 2.66
N TRP A 14 -8.04 -19.88 2.31
CA TRP A 14 -6.80 -19.22 1.93
C TRP A 14 -6.97 -18.32 0.70
N HIS A 15 -7.53 -18.84 -0.39
CA HIS A 15 -7.74 -18.06 -1.63
C HIS A 15 -8.65 -16.85 -1.40
N HIS A 16 -9.74 -17.05 -0.65
CA HIS A 16 -10.67 -15.97 -0.37
C HIS A 16 -10.06 -14.90 0.57
N PHE A 17 -9.21 -15.30 1.51
CA PHE A 17 -8.39 -14.37 2.30
C PHE A 17 -7.41 -13.58 1.42
N MET A 18 -6.72 -14.25 0.49
CA MET A 18 -5.81 -13.59 -0.46
C MET A 18 -6.54 -12.55 -1.33
N ASP A 19 -7.81 -12.79 -1.67
CA ASP A 19 -8.63 -11.81 -2.38
C ASP A 19 -8.92 -10.55 -1.53
N ALA A 20 -8.91 -10.64 -0.20
CA ALA A 20 -8.96 -9.47 0.67
C ALA A 20 -7.68 -8.63 0.58
N LEU A 21 -6.50 -9.27 0.49
CA LEU A 21 -5.24 -8.55 0.34
C LEU A 21 -5.17 -7.84 -1.02
N LYS A 22 -5.63 -8.52 -2.09
CA LYS A 22 -5.79 -7.90 -3.41
C LYS A 22 -6.79 -6.75 -3.39
N LEU A 23 -7.90 -6.90 -2.64
CA LEU A 23 -8.89 -5.84 -2.46
C LEU A 23 -8.32 -4.60 -1.77
N ALA A 24 -7.34 -4.78 -0.87
CA ALA A 24 -6.57 -3.71 -0.26
C ALA A 24 -5.46 -3.13 -1.16
N GLY A 25 -5.30 -3.64 -2.39
CA GLY A 25 -4.29 -3.18 -3.36
C GLY A 25 -2.97 -3.96 -3.33
N TYR A 26 -2.80 -4.93 -2.42
CA TYR A 26 -1.57 -5.74 -2.32
C TYR A 26 -1.66 -6.95 -3.24
N ARG A 27 -1.03 -6.85 -4.41
CA ARG A 27 -1.13 -7.87 -5.48
C ARG A 27 0.09 -8.78 -5.62
N SER A 28 1.16 -8.50 -4.89
CA SER A 28 2.43 -9.21 -5.00
C SER A 28 3.18 -9.24 -3.68
N GLU A 29 3.92 -10.33 -3.45
CA GLU A 29 4.82 -10.48 -2.30
C GLU A 29 5.86 -9.35 -2.24
N LYS A 30 6.23 -8.76 -3.38
CA LYS A 30 7.17 -7.63 -3.43
C LYS A 30 6.70 -6.42 -2.62
N MET A 31 5.37 -6.27 -2.44
CA MET A 31 4.74 -5.19 -1.67
C MET A 31 4.58 -5.54 -0.18
N ILE A 32 4.98 -6.73 0.24
CA ILE A 32 4.85 -7.19 1.61
C ILE A 32 6.16 -6.94 2.34
N SER A 33 6.08 -6.21 3.45
CA SER A 33 7.22 -5.96 4.34
C SER A 33 7.32 -6.97 5.50
N SER A 34 6.21 -7.64 5.84
CA SER A 34 6.13 -8.59 6.97
C SER A 34 5.20 -9.75 6.65
N GLY A 35 5.75 -10.96 6.54
CA GLY A 35 4.97 -12.20 6.41
C GLY A 35 4.11 -12.49 7.64
N THR A 36 4.57 -12.09 8.82
CA THR A 36 3.81 -12.21 10.08
C THR A 36 2.48 -11.46 10.03
N THR A 37 2.44 -10.31 9.35
CA THR A 37 1.19 -9.55 9.18
C THR A 37 0.16 -10.32 8.35
N ILE A 38 0.59 -11.08 7.34
CA ILE A 38 -0.29 -11.97 6.57
C ILE A 38 -0.84 -13.07 7.47
N ILE A 39 0.04 -13.72 8.24
CA ILE A 39 -0.34 -14.83 9.12
C ILE A 39 -1.40 -14.38 10.14
N PHE A 40 -1.14 -13.29 10.87
CA PHE A 40 -2.06 -12.82 11.90
C PHE A 40 -3.37 -12.28 11.32
N SER A 41 -3.33 -11.62 10.17
CA SER A 41 -4.56 -11.21 9.49
C SER A 41 -5.38 -12.43 9.03
N TYR A 42 -4.72 -13.51 8.61
CA TYR A 42 -5.41 -14.75 8.27
C TYR A 42 -6.04 -15.41 9.50
N VAL A 43 -5.36 -15.39 10.65
CA VAL A 43 -5.94 -15.87 11.91
C VAL A 43 -7.21 -15.08 12.27
N LEU A 44 -7.17 -13.74 12.22
CA LEU A 44 -8.34 -12.89 12.47
C LEU A 44 -9.48 -13.18 11.49
N TYR A 45 -9.17 -13.37 10.22
CA TYR A 45 -10.14 -13.78 9.20
C TYR A 45 -10.81 -15.12 9.53
N LEU A 46 -10.04 -16.12 9.95
CA LEU A 46 -10.58 -17.43 10.33
C LEU A 46 -11.44 -17.35 11.60
N ILE A 47 -11.05 -16.55 12.59
CA ILE A 47 -11.85 -16.30 13.81
C ILE A 47 -13.21 -15.69 13.42
N GLY A 48 -13.23 -14.68 12.55
CA GLY A 48 -14.46 -14.06 12.08
C GLY A 48 -15.41 -15.05 11.40
N LEU A 49 -14.89 -15.92 10.54
CA LEU A 49 -15.71 -16.92 9.86
C LEU A 49 -16.21 -18.04 10.79
N ARG A 50 -15.31 -18.58 11.62
CA ARG A 50 -15.57 -19.82 12.36
C ARG A 50 -16.25 -19.56 13.70
N ASP A 51 -15.75 -18.58 14.44
CA ASP A 51 -16.13 -18.37 15.84
C ASP A 51 -17.26 -17.33 15.94
N TYR A 52 -17.34 -16.43 14.95
CA TYR A 52 -18.34 -15.36 14.91
C TYR A 52 -19.36 -15.47 13.76
N GLY A 53 -19.23 -16.48 12.89
CA GLY A 53 -20.19 -16.76 11.82
C GLY A 53 -20.34 -15.64 10.78
N VAL A 54 -19.34 -14.76 10.65
CA VAL A 54 -19.38 -13.65 9.68
C VAL A 54 -19.38 -14.20 8.26
N ASP A 55 -20.21 -13.64 7.38
CA ASP A 55 -20.20 -14.02 5.98
C ASP A 55 -18.90 -13.63 5.27
N ARG A 56 -18.56 -14.38 4.22
CA ARG A 56 -17.30 -14.20 3.50
C ARG A 56 -17.15 -12.80 2.91
N VAL A 57 -18.21 -12.22 2.32
CA VAL A 57 -18.11 -10.93 1.64
C VAL A 57 -17.78 -9.82 2.63
N THR A 58 -18.49 -9.78 3.75
CA THR A 58 -18.23 -8.80 4.83
C THR A 58 -16.86 -9.00 5.45
N MET A 59 -16.48 -10.25 5.74
CA MET A 59 -15.17 -10.56 6.32
C MET A 59 -14.03 -10.17 5.39
N ARG A 60 -14.18 -10.34 4.06
CA ARG A 60 -13.20 -9.91 3.05
C ARG A 60 -12.94 -8.41 3.11
N GLN A 61 -14.00 -7.61 3.19
CA GLN A 61 -13.88 -6.16 3.26
C GLN A 61 -13.20 -5.73 4.57
N THR A 62 -13.66 -6.26 5.71
CA THR A 62 -13.09 -5.88 7.01
C THR A 62 -11.64 -6.31 7.17
N ILE A 63 -11.26 -7.49 6.69
CA ILE A 63 -9.85 -7.90 6.76
C ILE A 63 -8.98 -7.12 5.77
N ALA A 64 -9.51 -6.67 4.63
CA ALA A 64 -8.78 -5.77 3.74
C ALA A 64 -8.45 -4.43 4.44
N GLU A 65 -9.42 -3.83 5.13
CA GLU A 65 -9.23 -2.62 5.94
C GLU A 65 -8.20 -2.83 7.06
N PHE A 66 -8.35 -3.92 7.82
CA PHE A 66 -7.42 -4.26 8.90
C PHE A 66 -6.01 -4.53 8.42
N PHE A 67 -5.87 -5.29 7.33
CA PHE A 67 -4.57 -5.62 6.74
C PHE A 67 -3.87 -4.37 6.21
N PHE A 68 -4.59 -3.47 5.54
CA PHE A 68 -4.04 -2.20 5.06
C PHE A 68 -3.48 -1.39 6.24
N MET A 69 -4.26 -1.25 7.32
CA MET A 69 -3.78 -0.58 8.54
C MET A 69 -2.55 -1.29 9.12
N ALA A 70 -2.62 -2.60 9.34
CA ALA A 70 -1.57 -3.36 10.00
C ALA A 70 -0.25 -3.34 9.22
N THR A 71 -0.32 -3.42 7.89
CA THR A 71 0.85 -3.32 7.01
C THR A 71 1.41 -1.90 7.01
N LEU A 72 0.56 -0.88 6.80
CA LEU A 72 0.96 0.53 6.76
C LEU A 72 1.68 0.97 8.03
N THR A 73 1.16 0.58 9.20
CA THR A 73 1.76 1.00 10.48
C THR A 73 2.86 0.06 10.97
N GLY A 74 3.19 -1.00 10.22
CA GLY A 74 4.13 -2.03 10.68
C GLY A 74 3.70 -2.69 11.99
N ARG A 75 2.38 -2.85 12.20
CA ARG A 75 1.77 -3.25 13.48
C ARG A 75 2.40 -4.51 14.08
N TYR A 76 2.74 -5.48 13.23
CA TYR A 76 3.32 -6.76 13.63
C TYR A 76 4.79 -6.91 13.22
N THR A 77 5.54 -5.80 13.20
CA THR A 77 6.99 -5.84 12.92
C THR A 77 7.80 -5.95 14.19
N ASN A 78 7.44 -5.19 15.24
CA ASN A 78 8.16 -5.17 16.52
C ASN A 78 7.35 -5.90 17.59
N SER A 79 7.90 -6.98 18.14
CA SER A 79 7.21 -7.86 19.10
C SER A 79 5.83 -8.34 18.60
N PRO A 80 5.79 -9.00 17.43
CA PRO A 80 4.55 -9.40 16.76
C PRO A 80 3.58 -10.19 17.65
N GLU A 81 4.09 -11.19 18.36
CA GLU A 81 3.26 -12.09 19.19
C GLU A 81 2.59 -11.33 20.34
N THR A 82 3.33 -10.48 21.05
CA THR A 82 2.79 -9.64 22.14
C THR A 82 1.72 -8.69 21.62
N ARG A 83 1.96 -8.05 20.47
CA ARG A 83 0.98 -7.17 19.85
C ARG A 83 -0.27 -7.95 19.41
N PHE A 84 -0.09 -9.15 18.88
CA PHE A 84 -1.19 -9.99 18.45
C PHE A 84 -2.02 -10.51 19.62
N GLU A 85 -1.41 -10.95 20.73
CA GLU A 85 -2.14 -11.34 21.94
C GLU A 85 -2.95 -10.15 22.51
N SER A 86 -2.38 -8.94 22.46
CA SER A 86 -3.09 -7.72 22.85
C SER A 86 -4.33 -7.50 21.97
N ASP A 87 -4.22 -7.71 20.65
CA ASP A 87 -5.36 -7.59 19.74
C ASP A 87 -6.40 -8.70 19.95
N LEU A 88 -5.95 -9.94 20.22
CA LEU A 88 -6.83 -11.07 20.54
C LEU A 88 -7.63 -10.82 21.82
N SER A 89 -7.03 -10.23 22.84
CA SER A 89 -7.76 -9.92 24.09
C SER A 89 -8.90 -8.92 23.89
N LEU A 90 -8.79 -8.01 22.92
CA LEU A 90 -9.82 -7.02 22.61
C LEU A 90 -11.00 -7.58 21.81
N ILE A 91 -10.81 -8.73 21.16
CA ILE A 91 -11.83 -9.40 20.33
C ILE A 91 -12.32 -10.71 20.94
N ARG A 92 -11.81 -11.11 22.11
CA ARG A 92 -12.27 -12.28 22.85
C ARG A 92 -13.63 -11.97 23.48
N ASP A 93 -14.49 -12.99 23.57
CA ASP A 93 -15.78 -12.94 24.27
C ASP A 93 -16.73 -11.82 23.79
N LEU A 94 -16.63 -11.44 22.51
CA LEU A 94 -17.62 -10.54 21.91
C LEU A 94 -18.94 -11.30 21.68
N PRO A 95 -20.09 -10.62 21.74
CA PRO A 95 -21.40 -11.29 21.70
C PRO A 95 -21.72 -11.91 20.34
N ASP A 96 -21.26 -11.31 19.24
CA ASP A 96 -21.59 -11.73 17.88
C ASP A 96 -20.60 -11.19 16.83
N GLY A 97 -20.81 -11.59 15.57
CA GLY A 97 -20.00 -11.13 14.45
C GLY A 97 -20.10 -9.63 14.16
N THR A 98 -21.20 -8.97 14.50
CA THR A 98 -21.32 -7.51 14.34
C THR A 98 -20.35 -6.80 15.28
N ALA A 99 -20.30 -7.21 16.55
CA ALA A 99 -19.36 -6.70 17.54
C ALA A 99 -17.91 -6.99 17.14
N PHE A 100 -17.62 -8.18 16.60
CA PHE A 100 -16.30 -8.54 16.09
C PHE A 100 -15.83 -7.60 14.97
N LEU A 101 -16.68 -7.37 13.96
CA LEU A 101 -16.37 -6.48 12.84
C LEU A 101 -16.20 -5.03 13.29
N ALA A 102 -17.08 -4.55 14.18
CA ALA A 102 -16.98 -3.23 14.77
C ALA A 102 -15.66 -3.04 15.53
N ARG A 103 -15.22 -4.05 16.28
CA ARG A 103 -13.95 -4.00 17.01
C ARG A 103 -12.74 -3.94 16.08
N LEU A 104 -12.70 -4.74 15.02
CA LEU A 104 -11.62 -4.67 14.03
C LEU A 104 -11.54 -3.30 13.36
N ARG A 105 -12.69 -2.73 12.96
CA ARG A 105 -12.75 -1.38 12.39
C ARG A 105 -12.35 -0.31 13.39
N ALA A 106 -12.76 -0.45 14.65
CA ALA A 106 -12.34 0.45 15.71
C ALA A 106 -10.82 0.44 15.87
N LEU A 107 -10.16 -0.73 15.85
CA LEU A 107 -8.70 -0.83 15.87
C LEU A 107 -8.07 -0.07 14.69
N CYS A 108 -8.68 -0.13 13.51
CA CYS A 108 -8.21 0.65 12.35
C CYS A 108 -8.33 2.15 12.62
N THR A 109 -9.51 2.64 12.99
CA THR A 109 -9.76 4.08 13.17
C THR A 109 -9.01 4.68 14.35
N THR A 110 -8.77 3.92 15.43
CA THR A 110 -7.97 4.39 16.57
C THR A 110 -6.47 4.39 16.27
N THR A 111 -6.03 3.61 15.29
CA THR A 111 -4.62 3.59 14.86
C THR A 111 -4.37 4.67 13.79
N LEU A 112 -5.28 4.79 12.81
CA LEU A 112 -5.20 5.71 11.69
C LEU A 112 -5.98 7.00 11.98
N THR A 113 -5.55 7.72 13.02
CA THR A 113 -6.15 8.99 13.46
C THR A 113 -5.93 10.13 12.45
N GLY A 114 -6.57 11.28 12.66
CA GLY A 114 -6.29 12.49 11.87
C GLY A 114 -4.79 12.83 11.85
N ASP A 115 -4.14 12.84 13.02
CA ASP A 115 -2.71 13.11 13.16
C ASP A 115 -1.83 12.05 12.50
N PHE A 116 -2.30 10.80 12.43
CA PHE A 116 -1.58 9.77 11.67
C PHE A 116 -1.46 10.20 10.20
N TRP A 117 -2.57 10.64 9.59
CA TRP A 117 -2.60 11.03 8.19
C TRP A 117 -1.89 12.35 7.91
N THR A 118 -2.03 13.35 8.79
CA THR A 118 -1.52 14.70 8.53
C THR A 118 -0.08 14.92 9.01
N ILE A 119 0.41 14.11 9.96
CA ILE A 119 1.73 14.29 10.58
C ILE A 119 2.58 13.03 10.42
N THR A 120 2.08 11.88 10.87
CA THR A 120 2.90 10.66 10.98
C THR A 120 3.26 10.10 9.61
N LEU A 121 2.28 9.92 8.72
CA LEU A 121 2.49 9.35 7.39
C LEU A 121 3.40 10.24 6.52
N PRO A 122 3.21 11.57 6.41
CA PRO A 122 4.14 12.44 5.71
C PRO A 122 5.58 12.32 6.23
N SER A 123 5.76 12.27 7.56
CA SER A 123 7.08 12.07 8.15
C SER A 123 7.69 10.70 7.78
N GLN A 124 6.89 9.64 7.68
CA GLN A 124 7.37 8.31 7.27
C GLN A 124 7.73 8.24 5.77
N LEU A 125 7.10 9.08 4.94
CA LEU A 125 7.43 9.24 3.53
C LEU A 125 8.65 10.15 3.29
N ALA A 126 9.04 10.97 4.26
CA ALA A 126 10.23 11.82 4.22
C ALA A 126 11.55 11.07 4.50
N THR A 127 11.63 9.78 4.12
CA THR A 127 12.79 8.91 4.33
C THR A 127 13.31 8.38 2.99
N SER A 128 14.57 7.96 2.95
CA SER A 128 15.21 7.41 1.75
C SER A 128 15.20 5.88 1.68
N ALA A 129 14.28 5.23 2.39
CA ALA A 129 14.20 3.78 2.42
C ALA A 129 13.67 3.26 1.07
N SER A 130 14.45 2.40 0.42
CA SER A 130 14.05 1.76 -0.85
C SER A 130 12.85 0.81 -0.72
N ARG A 131 12.57 0.36 0.51
CA ARG A 131 11.41 -0.42 0.89
C ARG A 131 10.88 0.11 2.21
N SER A 132 9.61 0.50 2.25
CA SER A 132 8.96 0.91 3.49
C SER A 132 7.47 0.56 3.47
N PRO A 133 6.85 0.35 4.66
CA PRO A 133 5.41 0.19 4.79
C PRO A 133 4.60 1.29 4.08
N SER A 134 4.98 2.56 4.28
CA SER A 134 4.29 3.73 3.73
C SER A 134 4.37 3.79 2.20
N LEU A 135 5.53 3.42 1.61
CA LEU A 135 5.68 3.32 0.16
C LEU A 135 4.74 2.25 -0.42
N PHE A 136 4.71 1.06 0.19
CA PHE A 136 3.84 -0.02 -0.31
C PHE A 136 2.35 0.30 -0.13
N ALA A 137 1.98 0.97 0.96
CA ALA A 137 0.61 1.44 1.17
C ALA A 137 0.19 2.50 0.14
N TYR A 138 1.08 3.43 -0.22
CA TYR A 138 0.84 4.39 -1.31
C TYR A 138 0.63 3.66 -2.65
N GLN A 139 1.49 2.71 -3.00
CA GLN A 139 1.33 1.90 -4.20
C GLN A 139 0.02 1.08 -4.19
N ALA A 140 -0.34 0.50 -3.04
CA ALA A 140 -1.58 -0.25 -2.87
C ALA A 140 -2.81 0.66 -3.05
N ALA A 141 -2.78 1.90 -2.55
CA ALA A 141 -3.82 2.89 -2.76
C ALA A 141 -3.98 3.24 -4.25
N LEU A 142 -2.88 3.49 -4.97
CA LEU A 142 -2.92 3.71 -6.42
C LEU A 142 -3.53 2.51 -7.18
N ILE A 143 -3.15 1.29 -6.80
CA ILE A 143 -3.72 0.07 -7.40
C ILE A 143 -5.22 -0.04 -7.10
N LYS A 144 -5.64 0.29 -5.88
CA LYS A 144 -7.05 0.28 -5.48
C LYS A 144 -7.88 1.31 -6.25
N LEU A 145 -7.30 2.47 -6.55
CA LEU A 145 -7.90 3.52 -7.37
C LEU A 145 -7.87 3.21 -8.88
N ASP A 146 -7.29 2.08 -9.27
CA ASP A 146 -7.04 1.72 -10.67
C ASP A 146 -6.26 2.84 -11.40
N ALA A 147 -5.31 3.46 -10.69
CA ALA A 147 -4.56 4.61 -11.20
C ALA A 147 -3.57 4.20 -12.30
N ASN A 148 -3.39 5.10 -13.26
CA ASN A 148 -2.30 5.02 -14.21
C ASN A 148 -0.97 5.45 -13.55
N ALA A 149 0.16 5.07 -14.16
CA ALA A 149 1.45 5.65 -13.86
C ALA A 149 1.51 7.10 -14.36
N LEU A 150 2.40 7.89 -13.77
CA LEU A 150 2.47 9.32 -14.01
C LEU A 150 2.84 9.59 -15.48
N TYR A 151 1.97 10.33 -16.18
CA TYR A 151 2.05 10.62 -17.62
C TYR A 151 2.11 9.38 -18.52
N SER A 152 1.46 8.28 -18.11
CA SER A 152 1.42 7.02 -18.85
C SER A 152 -0.02 6.49 -18.99
N PRO A 153 -0.36 5.77 -20.07
CA PRO A 153 -1.60 5.00 -20.14
C PRO A 153 -1.53 3.67 -19.35
N LEU A 154 -0.35 3.25 -18.88
CA LEU A 154 -0.18 2.00 -18.14
C LEU A 154 -0.66 2.11 -16.70
N LYS A 155 -1.30 1.07 -16.19
CA LYS A 155 -1.76 0.98 -14.80
C LYS A 155 -0.61 0.70 -13.85
N ILE A 156 -0.66 1.28 -12.64
CA ILE A 156 0.32 0.99 -11.58
C ILE A 156 0.37 -0.50 -11.24
N SER A 157 -0.75 -1.23 -11.37
CA SER A 157 -0.80 -2.68 -11.13
C SER A 157 0.14 -3.48 -12.02
N ALA A 158 0.50 -2.98 -13.21
CA ALA A 158 1.42 -3.65 -14.12
C ALA A 158 2.86 -3.68 -13.58
N MET A 159 3.25 -2.72 -12.73
CA MET A 159 4.58 -2.67 -12.11
C MET A 159 4.81 -3.83 -11.12
N VAL A 160 3.74 -4.30 -10.49
CA VAL A 160 3.79 -5.32 -9.43
C VAL A 160 3.24 -6.66 -9.89
N ASP A 161 2.90 -6.81 -11.17
CA ASP A 161 2.36 -8.05 -11.70
C ASP A 161 3.38 -9.20 -11.55
N PRO A 162 3.08 -10.25 -10.76
CA PRO A 162 3.99 -11.37 -10.56
C PRO A 162 4.22 -12.22 -11.83
N ALA A 163 3.35 -12.12 -12.84
CA ALA A 163 3.50 -12.81 -14.12
C ALA A 163 4.52 -12.14 -15.06
N VAL A 164 4.80 -10.85 -14.88
CA VAL A 164 5.76 -10.11 -15.69
C VAL A 164 7.17 -10.33 -15.13
N LYS A 165 7.89 -11.29 -15.72
CA LYS A 165 9.31 -11.58 -15.43
C LYS A 165 10.17 -11.06 -16.59
N GLY A 166 10.65 -9.83 -16.51
CA GLY A 166 11.50 -9.20 -17.53
C GLY A 166 12.63 -8.37 -16.92
N THR A 167 13.73 -8.19 -17.67
CA THR A 167 14.92 -7.42 -17.25
C THR A 167 14.74 -5.90 -17.31
N LYS A 168 13.68 -5.41 -17.95
CA LYS A 168 13.22 -4.02 -17.88
C LYS A 168 11.74 -4.02 -17.49
N ALA A 169 11.42 -3.42 -16.34
CA ALA A 169 10.04 -3.15 -16.01
C ALA A 169 9.53 -2.06 -16.97
N ALA A 170 8.32 -2.21 -17.51
CA ALA A 170 7.71 -1.17 -18.36
C ALA A 170 7.59 0.16 -17.61
N LEU A 171 7.46 0.08 -16.28
CA LEU A 171 7.42 1.20 -15.34
C LEU A 171 8.63 1.18 -14.43
N GLU A 172 9.21 2.35 -14.18
CA GLU A 172 10.33 2.58 -13.27
C GLU A 172 10.01 3.70 -12.29
N GLN A 173 10.69 3.69 -11.15
CA GLN A 173 10.67 4.85 -10.25
C GLN A 173 11.58 5.94 -10.81
N HIS A 174 11.05 7.15 -10.94
CA HIS A 174 11.79 8.35 -11.30
C HIS A 174 11.60 9.44 -10.26
N HIS A 175 12.64 10.23 -10.03
CA HIS A 175 12.55 11.36 -9.14
C HIS A 175 11.71 12.48 -9.77
N LEU A 176 10.70 12.98 -9.05
CA LEU A 176 9.93 14.16 -9.46
C LEU A 176 10.88 15.35 -9.64
N PHE A 177 11.78 15.59 -8.69
CA PHE A 177 12.90 16.50 -8.86
C PHE A 177 14.14 15.66 -9.19
N PRO A 178 14.59 15.58 -10.47
CA PRO A 178 15.66 14.70 -10.85
C PRO A 178 16.94 14.94 -10.06
N ARG A 179 17.64 13.85 -9.71
CA ARG A 179 18.89 13.91 -8.95
C ARG A 179 19.89 14.93 -9.52
N GLY A 180 20.13 14.88 -10.83
CA GLY A 180 21.09 15.78 -11.49
C GLY A 180 20.69 17.26 -11.36
N TYR A 181 19.40 17.55 -11.40
CA TYR A 181 18.88 18.90 -11.14
C TYR A 181 19.12 19.32 -9.67
N LEU A 182 18.80 18.45 -8.72
CA LEU A 182 18.99 18.74 -7.30
C LEU A 182 20.46 19.00 -6.96
N GLU A 183 21.38 18.17 -7.46
CA GLU A 183 22.83 18.34 -7.25
C GLU A 183 23.32 19.66 -7.86
N GLU A 184 22.87 20.04 -9.06
CA GLU A 184 23.21 21.32 -9.72
C GLU A 184 22.68 22.54 -8.93
N THR A 185 21.58 22.40 -8.21
CA THR A 185 21.03 23.44 -7.32
C THR A 185 21.65 23.46 -5.91
N GLY A 186 22.65 22.62 -5.66
CA GLY A 186 23.37 22.55 -4.38
C GLY A 186 22.81 21.56 -3.35
N ILE A 187 21.75 20.83 -3.70
CA ILE A 187 21.16 19.77 -2.86
C ILE A 187 21.90 18.46 -3.14
N ASN A 188 22.89 18.15 -2.31
CA ASN A 188 23.77 16.98 -2.48
C ASN A 188 23.51 15.86 -1.46
N ASP A 189 22.60 16.07 -0.49
CA ASP A 189 22.25 15.05 0.49
C ASP A 189 21.41 13.95 -0.17
N LEU A 190 22.00 12.75 -0.29
CA LEU A 190 21.32 11.58 -0.85
C LEU A 190 20.07 11.18 -0.06
N LYS A 191 19.99 11.51 1.23
CA LYS A 191 18.77 11.25 2.02
C LYS A 191 17.62 12.15 1.57
N GLN A 192 17.92 13.40 1.19
CA GLN A 192 16.95 14.36 0.67
C GLN A 192 16.59 14.04 -0.78
N ILE A 193 17.58 13.75 -1.62
CA ILE A 193 17.36 13.41 -3.04
C ILE A 193 16.48 12.16 -3.17
N ASN A 194 16.77 11.11 -2.40
CA ASN A 194 16.09 9.83 -2.50
C ASN A 194 14.89 9.68 -1.56
N GLN A 195 14.29 10.78 -1.08
CA GLN A 195 13.08 10.67 -0.28
C GLN A 195 11.97 9.97 -1.08
N ILE A 196 11.21 9.10 -0.43
CA ILE A 196 10.07 8.40 -1.06
C ILE A 196 9.10 9.40 -1.70
N ALA A 197 8.85 10.53 -1.03
CA ALA A 197 8.00 11.61 -1.53
C ALA A 197 8.49 12.25 -2.84
N ASN A 198 9.77 12.10 -3.17
CA ASN A 198 10.34 12.60 -4.42
C ASN A 198 10.22 11.56 -5.57
N PHE A 199 9.50 10.44 -5.43
CA PHE A 199 9.40 9.44 -6.49
C PHE A 199 8.00 9.30 -7.07
N ALA A 200 7.93 9.05 -8.38
CA ALA A 200 6.74 8.59 -9.08
C ALA A 200 7.09 7.43 -10.02
N ALA A 201 6.09 6.59 -10.32
CA ALA A 201 6.23 5.57 -11.36
C ALA A 201 5.98 6.22 -12.73
N VAL A 202 6.91 6.03 -13.67
CA VAL A 202 6.83 6.52 -15.04
C VAL A 202 7.29 5.43 -16.01
N GLU A 203 6.97 5.55 -17.29
CA GLU A 203 7.53 4.64 -18.29
C GLU A 203 9.01 4.91 -18.57
N TRP A 204 9.77 3.85 -18.88
CA TRP A 204 11.21 3.95 -19.18
C TRP A 204 11.55 4.96 -20.30
N PRO A 205 10.83 5.04 -21.44
CA PRO A 205 11.09 6.08 -22.44
C PRO A 205 10.84 7.50 -21.93
N ALA A 206 9.81 7.69 -21.08
CA ALA A 206 9.50 8.98 -20.47
C ALA A 206 10.59 9.38 -19.46
N ASN A 207 11.06 8.43 -18.65
CA ASN A 207 12.19 8.58 -17.73
C ASN A 207 13.42 9.16 -18.45
N ILE A 208 13.81 8.56 -19.59
CA ILE A 208 14.93 9.05 -20.41
C ILE A 208 14.70 10.47 -20.95
N LYS A 209 13.48 10.78 -21.40
CA LYS A 209 13.14 12.09 -21.98
C LYS A 209 13.16 13.22 -20.93
N ILE A 210 12.75 12.92 -19.69
CA ILE A 210 12.83 13.84 -18.56
C ILE A 210 14.30 14.05 -18.18
N GLY A 211 15.05 12.96 -17.99
CA GLY A 211 16.48 13.01 -17.70
C GLY A 211 16.76 13.81 -16.41
N LYS A 212 17.51 14.91 -16.53
CA LYS A 212 17.86 15.81 -15.42
C LYS A 212 17.10 17.14 -15.42
N LYS A 213 16.04 17.28 -16.21
CA LYS A 213 15.31 18.56 -16.34
C LYS A 213 14.55 18.89 -15.06
N PRO A 214 14.47 20.15 -14.63
CA PRO A 214 13.58 20.53 -13.55
C PRO A 214 12.10 20.31 -13.93
N PRO A 215 11.20 20.09 -12.95
CA PRO A 215 9.75 20.02 -13.18
C PRO A 215 9.20 21.19 -13.98
N ALA A 216 9.72 22.41 -13.75
CA ALA A 216 9.31 23.60 -14.48
C ALA A 216 9.51 23.49 -16.01
N ASP A 217 10.45 22.64 -16.46
CA ASP A 217 10.75 22.47 -17.88
C ASP A 217 9.99 21.29 -18.50
N TYR A 218 9.84 20.18 -17.77
CA TYR A 218 9.26 18.95 -18.32
C TYR A 218 7.75 18.81 -18.05
N VAL A 219 7.21 19.39 -16.97
CA VAL A 219 5.78 19.27 -16.63
C VAL A 219 4.89 20.04 -17.61
N PRO A 220 5.12 21.33 -17.93
CA PRO A 220 4.22 22.08 -18.81
C PRO A 220 3.93 21.42 -20.16
N PRO A 221 4.92 20.90 -20.93
CA PRO A 221 4.62 20.24 -22.19
C PRO A 221 3.90 18.89 -22.03
N LEU A 222 4.05 18.20 -20.89
CA LEU A 222 3.30 16.97 -20.60
C LEU A 222 1.84 17.28 -20.24
N ASP A 223 1.62 18.32 -19.43
CA ASP A 223 0.28 18.80 -19.08
C ASP A 223 -0.48 19.31 -20.30
N HIS A 224 0.19 20.06 -21.19
CA HIS A 224 -0.40 20.55 -22.43
C HIS A 224 -0.81 19.43 -23.41
N ALA A 225 -0.25 18.23 -23.25
CA ALA A 225 -0.59 17.07 -24.07
C ALA A 225 -1.84 16.32 -23.58
N MET A 226 -2.40 16.71 -22.43
CA MET A 226 -3.58 16.10 -21.81
C MET A 226 -4.76 17.07 -21.79
N SER A 227 -5.98 16.54 -21.71
CA SER A 227 -7.13 17.36 -21.32
C SER A 227 -7.06 17.75 -19.84
N ALA A 228 -7.79 18.81 -19.46
CA ALA A 228 -7.86 19.25 -18.07
C ALA A 228 -8.38 18.13 -17.15
N ASP A 229 -9.44 17.43 -17.55
CA ASP A 229 -10.02 16.34 -16.76
C ASP A 229 -9.05 15.17 -16.56
N GLU A 230 -8.25 14.84 -17.59
CA GLU A 230 -7.22 13.80 -17.49
C GLU A 230 -6.10 14.20 -16.53
N ARG A 231 -5.63 15.44 -16.63
CA ARG A 231 -4.60 16.01 -15.75
C ARG A 231 -5.08 16.05 -14.30
N ASP A 232 -6.26 16.60 -14.05
CA ASP A 232 -6.79 16.77 -12.69
C ASP A 232 -7.03 15.40 -12.02
N ARG A 233 -7.48 14.40 -12.80
CA ARG A 233 -7.58 13.02 -12.31
C ARG A 233 -6.21 12.41 -12.02
N LEU A 234 -5.22 12.61 -12.90
CA LEU A 234 -3.86 12.11 -12.72
C LEU A 234 -3.21 12.71 -11.46
N TYR A 235 -3.35 14.02 -11.27
CA TYR A 235 -2.80 14.73 -10.11
C TYR A 235 -3.52 14.30 -8.82
N GLY A 236 -4.84 14.13 -8.88
CA GLY A 236 -5.62 13.57 -7.78
C GLY A 236 -5.15 12.17 -7.36
N TRP A 237 -4.81 11.29 -8.30
CA TRP A 237 -4.24 9.97 -7.96
C TRP A 237 -2.87 10.06 -7.32
N HIS A 238 -1.99 10.90 -7.87
CA HIS A 238 -0.59 11.00 -7.43
C HIS A 238 -0.34 12.01 -6.30
N ALA A 239 -1.40 12.64 -5.78
CA ALA A 239 -1.32 13.71 -4.78
C ALA A 239 -0.38 14.85 -5.20
N LEU A 240 -0.44 15.23 -6.47
CA LEU A 240 0.29 16.36 -7.02
C LEU A 240 -0.52 17.66 -6.84
N PRO A 241 0.15 18.82 -6.67
CA PRO A 241 -0.49 20.12 -6.45
C PRO A 241 -1.22 20.66 -7.68
#